data_AF-A0AAV8SCX4-F1
#
_entry.id   AF-A0AAV8SCX4-F1
#
_cell.length_a   1.000
_cell.length_b   1.000
_cell.length_c   1.000
_cell.angle_alpha   90.00
_cell.angle_beta   90.00
_cell.angle_gamma   90.00
#
_symmetry.space_group_name_H-M   'P 1'
#
loop_
_entity.id
_entity.type
_entity.pdbx_description
1 polymer ?
#
loop_
_entity_poly.entity_id
_entity_poly.type
_entity_poly.pdbx_seq_one_letter_code
_entity_poly.pdbx_strand_id
1 'polypeptide(L)'
;MGAKSSKEETRTSDSSSATSSSGQNSNNYNHAPQQYYPSSQKYGAVRKYSKIADHYKSLDQVTEALARAGLESSNLIVGVDFTKSNEWTGANSFNRRNLHHIGNGLNPYEQAISIIGRTLAAFDEDNLIPCFGFGDASTHDQDVFSFHQDAEFCNGFDEVLRRYRQIVTHLRLAGPTSFAPIIEMAMTIVEQSGGQYHVLVIIADGQVTRSVDTEGGLLSPQEQRTVQAIVEASKLPLSIILVGVGDGPWDTMKEFDDNIPAREFDNFQFVNFTDIMSKNYDASRKETEFALAALMEIPSQYKATIELNLLGHRKGNVRARVPLPPPFYSAAAPSSRSSKAYPSTSFKPSVPPYEGDSRSLTSAPPATVSSCDNQVCPICLSNDKDMAFGCGHQTCCECGESLELCPICRGPIGMRIKLY
;
A
#
# COMPACT_ATOMS: atom_id res chain seq x y z
N MET A 1 -53.70 -40.36 16.88
CA MET A 1 -54.58 -39.41 17.62
C MET A 1 -53.87 -39.13 18.94
N GLY A 2 -53.04 -38.09 19.03
CA GLY A 2 -53.39 -36.77 19.57
C GLY A 2 -53.27 -36.80 21.10
N ALA A 3 -52.60 -35.91 21.84
CA ALA A 3 -51.88 -34.67 21.59
C ALA A 3 -51.17 -34.27 22.91
N LYS A 4 -50.35 -33.19 22.88
CA LYS A 4 -49.92 -32.33 24.02
C LYS A 4 -48.88 -32.93 24.98
N SER A 5 -47.99 -32.20 25.65
CA SER A 5 -47.45 -30.83 25.57
C SER A 5 -46.42 -30.71 26.71
N SER A 6 -45.37 -29.90 26.49
CA SER A 6 -44.71 -28.99 27.45
C SER A 6 -43.82 -29.46 28.62
N LYS A 7 -42.69 -28.71 28.71
CA LYS A 7 -41.93 -28.18 29.87
C LYS A 7 -40.68 -28.93 30.38
N GLU A 8 -39.53 -28.29 30.08
CA GLU A 8 -38.45 -27.88 30.99
C GLU A 8 -38.62 -28.26 32.47
N GLU A 9 -37.56 -28.77 33.13
CA GLU A 9 -36.54 -27.94 33.80
C GLU A 9 -35.50 -28.81 34.57
N THR A 10 -34.31 -28.23 34.74
CA THR A 10 -33.32 -28.46 35.82
C THR A 10 -32.23 -29.55 35.70
N ARG A 11 -30.99 -29.03 35.75
CA ARG A 11 -29.69 -29.66 35.95
C ARG A 11 -29.49 -30.12 37.41
N THR A 12 -28.62 -31.11 37.62
CA THR A 12 -27.63 -31.28 38.73
C THR A 12 -26.97 -32.65 38.52
N SER A 13 -25.73 -32.71 38.03
CA SER A 13 -24.44 -32.68 38.76
C SER A 13 -24.05 -34.01 39.42
N ASP A 14 -22.72 -34.21 39.42
CA ASP A 14 -21.92 -35.19 40.16
C ASP A 14 -21.75 -36.56 39.50
N SER A 15 -20.58 -36.91 38.95
CA SER A 15 -19.21 -37.02 39.48
C SER A 15 -18.85 -38.51 39.49
N SER A 16 -17.78 -38.88 38.78
CA SER A 16 -16.97 -40.06 39.14
C SER A 16 -15.65 -40.04 38.36
N SER A 17 -14.62 -39.74 39.12
CA SER A 17 -13.21 -40.15 39.00
C SER A 17 -12.97 -41.57 38.51
N ALA A 18 -11.89 -41.77 37.72
CA ALA A 18 -10.89 -42.84 37.89
C ALA A 18 -9.85 -42.77 36.74
N THR A 19 -8.63 -42.28 36.98
CA THR A 19 -7.38 -43.04 37.23
C THR A 19 -6.93 -44.04 36.15
N SER A 20 -5.79 -43.66 35.54
CA SER A 20 -4.56 -44.45 35.29
C SER A 20 -4.63 -45.64 34.30
N SER A 21 -3.71 -45.82 33.34
CA SER A 21 -2.26 -45.94 33.56
C SER A 21 -1.50 -46.15 32.23
N SER A 22 -0.32 -45.51 32.15
CA SER A 22 0.96 -45.89 31.53
C SER A 22 1.08 -46.84 30.31
N GLY A 23 1.83 -46.37 29.30
CA GLY A 23 2.58 -47.20 28.35
C GLY A 23 3.59 -46.37 27.54
N GLN A 24 4.89 -46.53 27.82
CA GLN A 24 6.01 -45.87 27.16
C GLN A 24 6.26 -46.43 25.75
N ASN A 25 6.66 -45.59 24.78
CA ASN A 25 7.73 -45.97 23.86
C ASN A 25 8.40 -44.75 23.21
N SER A 26 9.73 -44.78 23.25
CA SER A 26 10.65 -43.75 22.76
C SER A 26 10.88 -43.90 21.25
N ASN A 27 11.04 -42.79 20.52
CA ASN A 27 12.08 -42.65 19.49
C ASN A 27 12.25 -41.19 19.05
N ASN A 28 13.51 -40.86 18.84
CA ASN A 28 14.11 -39.53 18.80
C ASN A 28 14.43 -39.17 17.33
N TYR A 29 13.99 -38.01 16.84
CA TYR A 29 14.57 -37.37 15.65
C TYR A 29 14.62 -35.86 15.85
N ASN A 30 15.84 -35.31 15.72
CA ASN A 30 16.19 -33.90 15.79
C ASN A 30 15.49 -33.08 14.69
N HIS A 31 14.84 -31.97 15.08
CA HIS A 31 14.59 -30.84 14.18
C HIS A 31 14.92 -29.51 14.89
N ALA A 32 15.64 -28.65 14.16
CA ALA A 32 16.07 -27.29 14.49
C ALA A 32 14.90 -26.37 14.94
N PRO A 33 15.18 -25.24 15.64
CA PRO A 33 14.17 -24.57 16.46
C PRO A 33 13.15 -23.80 15.61
N GLN A 34 11.91 -24.29 15.59
CA GLN A 34 10.74 -23.47 15.33
C GLN A 34 10.71 -22.36 16.39
N GLN A 35 10.85 -21.09 15.96
CA GLN A 35 10.45 -19.96 16.80
C GLN A 35 8.93 -19.92 16.85
N TYR A 36 8.39 -20.79 17.69
CA TYR A 36 7.04 -20.74 18.18
C TYR A 36 6.89 -19.44 18.96
N TYR A 37 6.14 -18.47 18.43
CA TYR A 37 5.68 -17.35 19.23
C TYR A 37 4.87 -17.94 20.39
N PRO A 38 5.32 -17.81 21.66
CA PRO A 38 4.55 -18.32 22.77
C PRO A 38 3.24 -17.54 22.78
N SER A 39 2.11 -18.26 22.74
CA SER A 39 0.83 -17.71 23.13
C SER A 39 0.93 -17.34 24.61
N SER A 40 1.45 -16.15 24.90
CA SER A 40 1.31 -15.57 26.22
C SER A 40 -0.16 -15.21 26.36
N GLN A 41 -0.95 -16.14 26.89
CA GLN A 41 -2.21 -15.88 27.57
C GLN A 41 -1.90 -14.97 28.77
N LYS A 42 -1.66 -13.69 28.49
CA LYS A 42 -1.96 -12.64 29.45
C LYS A 42 -3.42 -12.33 29.21
N TYR A 43 -4.26 -12.67 30.18
CA TYR A 43 -5.55 -11.99 30.37
C TYR A 43 -5.23 -10.50 30.59
N GLY A 44 -5.05 -9.77 29.50
CA GLY A 44 -4.67 -8.37 29.45
C GLY A 44 -5.93 -7.55 29.22
N ALA A 45 -6.11 -6.50 30.02
CA ALA A 45 -7.15 -5.51 29.83
C ALA A 45 -7.27 -5.16 28.33
N VAL A 46 -8.49 -5.23 27.79
CA VAL A 46 -8.79 -4.75 26.44
C VAL A 46 -8.24 -3.34 26.33
N ARG A 47 -7.24 -3.11 25.44
CA ARG A 47 -6.72 -1.76 25.20
C ARG A 47 -7.91 -0.91 24.76
N LYS A 48 -8.13 0.22 25.43
CA LYS A 48 -9.32 1.09 25.25
C LYS A 48 -9.64 1.42 23.78
N TYR A 49 -8.62 1.39 22.91
CA TYR A 49 -8.71 1.72 21.48
C TYR A 49 -8.29 0.56 20.57
N SER A 50 -8.43 -0.71 20.99
CA SER A 50 -8.03 -1.86 20.13
C SER A 50 -8.90 -2.04 18.90
N LYS A 51 -10.21 -1.77 19.06
CA LYS A 51 -11.24 -1.78 18.02
C LYS A 51 -12.21 -0.65 18.33
N ILE A 52 -12.44 0.24 17.37
CA ILE A 52 -13.46 1.27 17.50
C ILE A 52 -14.77 0.71 16.91
N ALA A 53 -15.91 1.11 17.47
CA ALA A 53 -17.21 0.63 17.03
C ALA A 53 -18.03 1.78 16.46
N ASP A 54 -18.92 1.45 15.53
CA ASP A 54 -19.79 2.41 14.88
C ASP A 54 -20.75 3.03 15.89
N HIS A 55 -20.63 4.34 16.13
CA HIS A 55 -21.37 5.05 17.18
C HIS A 55 -22.26 6.18 16.65
N TYR A 56 -22.07 6.60 15.41
CA TYR A 56 -22.72 7.78 14.85
C TYR A 56 -23.80 7.39 13.82
N LYS A 57 -24.90 8.14 13.81
CA LYS A 57 -26.03 7.94 12.90
C LYS A 57 -26.22 9.07 11.89
N SER A 58 -25.47 10.17 12.03
CA SER A 58 -25.51 11.32 11.13
C SER A 58 -24.18 12.07 11.13
N LEU A 59 -23.94 12.85 10.07
CA LEU A 59 -22.78 13.74 9.99
C LEU A 59 -22.75 14.76 11.11
N ASP A 60 -23.90 15.31 11.51
CA ASP A 60 -23.95 16.28 12.63
C ASP A 60 -23.40 15.67 13.93
N GLN A 61 -23.71 14.41 14.23
CA GLN A 61 -23.18 13.74 15.42
C GLN A 61 -21.67 13.53 15.35
N VAL A 62 -21.14 13.23 14.16
CA VAL A 62 -19.70 13.14 13.91
C VAL A 62 -19.04 14.50 14.09
N THR A 63 -19.55 15.54 13.42
CA THR A 63 -19.03 16.91 13.51
C THR A 63 -19.04 17.42 14.95
N GLU A 64 -20.13 17.21 15.69
CA GLU A 64 -20.19 17.51 17.11
C GLU A 64 -19.17 16.71 17.92
N ALA A 65 -18.94 15.44 17.58
CA ALA A 65 -17.96 14.62 18.27
C ALA A 65 -16.52 15.07 18.00
N LEU A 66 -16.20 15.46 16.76
CA LEU A 66 -14.91 16.06 16.38
C LEU A 66 -14.70 17.38 17.14
N ALA A 67 -15.70 18.26 17.13
CA ALA A 67 -15.65 19.52 17.87
C ALA A 67 -15.48 19.29 19.39
N ARG A 68 -16.22 18.35 19.99
CA ARG A 68 -16.08 17.98 21.41
C ARG A 68 -14.73 17.33 21.73
N ALA A 69 -14.14 16.61 20.79
CA ALA A 69 -12.79 16.05 20.94
C ALA A 69 -11.71 17.13 20.84
N GLY A 70 -12.05 18.34 20.38
CA GLY A 70 -11.13 19.45 20.18
C GLY A 70 -10.38 19.37 18.85
N LEU A 71 -10.95 18.70 17.84
CA LEU A 71 -10.42 18.77 16.47
C LEU A 71 -10.99 20.03 15.82
N GLU A 72 -10.22 21.11 15.83
CA GLU A 72 -10.59 22.37 15.19
C GLU A 72 -10.21 22.38 13.70
N SER A 73 -9.12 21.70 13.35
CA SER A 73 -8.61 21.50 12.00
C SER A 73 -7.87 20.17 11.90
N SER A 74 -7.82 19.60 10.69
CA SER A 74 -7.03 18.42 10.33
C SER A 74 -6.32 18.68 9.01
N ASN A 75 -5.38 17.81 8.63
CA ASN A 75 -4.72 17.86 7.33
C ASN A 75 -5.03 16.58 6.57
N LEU A 76 -5.45 16.70 5.31
CA LEU A 76 -5.79 15.56 4.46
C LEU A 76 -4.63 15.19 3.55
N ILE A 77 -4.36 13.88 3.41
CA ILE A 77 -3.42 13.32 2.43
C ILE A 77 -4.19 12.37 1.53
N VAL A 78 -3.96 12.40 0.22
CA VAL A 78 -4.65 11.52 -0.74
C VAL A 78 -3.66 10.59 -1.42
N GLY A 79 -3.95 9.29 -1.37
CA GLY A 79 -3.28 8.24 -2.11
C GLY A 79 -4.21 7.59 -3.12
N VAL A 80 -3.79 7.50 -4.39
CA VAL A 80 -4.57 6.87 -5.46
C VAL A 80 -3.83 5.64 -5.99
N ASP A 81 -4.52 4.50 -5.93
CA ASP A 81 -4.07 3.25 -6.52
C ASP A 81 -4.12 3.33 -8.05
N PHE A 82 -3.01 3.04 -8.73
CA PHE A 82 -2.88 2.93 -10.19
C PHE A 82 -2.35 1.56 -10.62
N THR A 83 -2.68 0.51 -9.87
CA THR A 83 -2.36 -0.87 -10.22
C THR A 83 -3.26 -1.38 -11.34
N LYS A 84 -2.80 -2.42 -12.02
CA LYS A 84 -3.43 -2.99 -13.20
C LYS A 84 -4.76 -3.66 -12.90
N SER A 85 -5.01 -4.06 -11.64
CA SER A 85 -6.27 -4.71 -11.27
C SER A 85 -7.52 -3.88 -11.56
N ASN A 86 -7.37 -2.56 -11.56
CA ASN A 86 -8.38 -1.61 -11.99
C ASN A 86 -8.93 -1.87 -13.40
N GLU A 87 -8.20 -2.57 -14.28
CA GLU A 87 -8.68 -2.97 -15.60
C GLU A 87 -9.84 -3.98 -15.54
N TRP A 88 -9.91 -4.82 -14.51
CA TRP A 88 -10.90 -5.89 -14.40
C TRP A 88 -11.82 -5.80 -13.17
N THR A 89 -11.45 -5.06 -12.13
CA THR A 89 -12.28 -4.89 -10.92
C THR A 89 -13.49 -3.98 -11.11
N GLY A 90 -13.72 -3.47 -12.32
CA GLY A 90 -14.96 -2.82 -12.75
C GLY A 90 -15.93 -3.75 -13.51
N ALA A 91 -15.70 -5.07 -13.50
CA ALA A 91 -16.49 -6.04 -14.26
C ALA A 91 -18.00 -5.93 -14.00
N ASN A 92 -18.40 -5.82 -12.74
CA ASN A 92 -19.79 -5.76 -12.31
C ASN A 92 -20.22 -4.33 -11.96
N SER A 93 -19.39 -3.61 -11.22
CA SER A 93 -19.69 -2.27 -10.70
C SER A 93 -19.52 -1.14 -11.72
N PHE A 94 -18.78 -1.36 -12.81
CA PHE A 94 -18.47 -0.31 -13.78
C PHE A 94 -18.60 -0.74 -15.24
N ASN A 95 -19.53 -1.67 -15.51
CA ASN A 95 -19.88 -2.12 -16.86
C ASN A 95 -18.69 -2.68 -17.65
N ARG A 96 -17.83 -3.49 -17.00
CA ARG A 96 -16.62 -4.08 -17.59
C ARG A 96 -15.62 -3.06 -18.14
N ARG A 97 -15.65 -1.84 -17.60
CA ARG A 97 -14.65 -0.82 -17.91
C ARG A 97 -13.60 -0.79 -16.81
N ASN A 98 -12.41 -0.35 -17.21
CA ASN A 98 -11.36 0.03 -16.27
C ASN A 98 -11.91 1.09 -15.28
N LEU A 99 -11.68 0.92 -13.99
CA LEU A 99 -12.10 1.86 -12.94
C LEU A 99 -11.50 3.27 -13.10
N HIS A 100 -10.39 3.40 -13.83
CA HIS A 100 -9.77 4.66 -14.23
C HIS A 100 -10.23 5.21 -15.59
N HIS A 101 -11.19 4.56 -16.27
CA HIS A 101 -11.63 5.00 -17.58
C HIS A 101 -12.17 6.44 -17.53
N ILE A 102 -11.56 7.32 -18.32
CA ILE A 102 -11.99 8.72 -18.47
C ILE A 102 -13.03 8.83 -19.59
N GLY A 103 -14.23 9.28 -19.24
CA GLY A 103 -15.34 9.48 -20.19
C GLY A 103 -16.22 10.67 -19.83
N ASN A 104 -17.46 10.65 -20.33
CA ASN A 104 -18.44 11.73 -20.11
C ASN A 104 -18.98 11.79 -18.67
N GLY A 105 -18.95 10.65 -17.95
CA GLY A 105 -19.33 10.58 -16.55
C GLY A 105 -18.11 10.30 -15.67
N LEU A 106 -18.24 10.58 -14.37
CA LEU A 106 -17.19 10.32 -13.39
C LEU A 106 -17.01 8.82 -13.18
N ASN A 107 -15.77 8.34 -13.26
CA ASN A 107 -15.44 6.98 -12.82
C ASN A 107 -15.43 6.87 -11.29
N PRO A 108 -15.37 5.66 -10.70
CA PRO A 108 -15.46 5.50 -9.25
C PRO A 108 -14.42 6.28 -8.44
N TYR A 109 -13.18 6.40 -8.95
CA TYR A 109 -12.16 7.24 -8.32
C TYR A 109 -12.54 8.72 -8.34
N GLU A 110 -13.02 9.23 -9.48
CA GLU A 110 -13.46 10.62 -9.60
C GLU A 110 -14.66 10.93 -8.71
N GLN A 111 -15.60 9.99 -8.59
CA GLN A 111 -16.74 10.11 -7.69
C GLN A 111 -16.28 10.16 -6.23
N ALA A 112 -15.39 9.25 -5.82
CA ALA A 112 -14.83 9.23 -4.47
C ALA A 112 -14.11 10.54 -4.14
N ILE A 113 -13.16 10.98 -4.99
CA ILE A 113 -12.43 12.26 -4.84
C ILE A 113 -13.41 13.44 -4.69
N SER A 114 -14.43 13.50 -5.56
CA SER A 114 -15.40 14.61 -5.55
C SER A 114 -16.29 14.62 -4.31
N ILE A 115 -16.64 13.45 -3.76
CA ILE A 115 -17.46 13.37 -2.55
C ILE A 115 -16.60 13.68 -1.32
N ILE A 116 -15.40 13.09 -1.22
CA ILE A 116 -14.42 13.40 -0.17
C ILE A 116 -14.16 14.91 -0.12
N GLY A 117 -13.93 15.55 -1.27
CA GLY A 117 -13.69 16.98 -1.33
C GLY A 117 -14.87 17.85 -0.88
N ARG A 118 -16.11 17.37 -1.01
CA ARG A 118 -17.28 18.10 -0.51
C ARG A 118 -17.56 17.87 0.96
N THR A 119 -17.13 16.72 1.51
CA THR A 119 -17.52 16.29 2.85
C THR A 119 -16.39 16.41 3.87
N LEU A 120 -15.14 16.18 3.47
CA LEU A 120 -13.96 16.23 4.33
C LEU A 120 -13.17 17.54 4.22
N ALA A 121 -13.25 18.27 3.11
CA ALA A 121 -12.46 19.50 2.94
C ALA A 121 -12.80 20.60 3.94
N ALA A 122 -14.00 20.58 4.54
CA ALA A 122 -14.37 21.52 5.61
C ALA A 122 -13.52 21.33 6.89
N PHE A 123 -12.85 20.19 7.02
CA PHE A 123 -11.96 19.88 8.14
C PHE A 123 -10.48 20.07 7.79
N ASP A 124 -10.15 20.45 6.55
CA ASP A 124 -8.78 20.70 6.14
C ASP A 124 -8.35 22.14 6.50
N GLU A 125 -7.18 22.30 7.11
CA GLU A 125 -6.75 23.58 7.71
C GLU A 125 -6.41 24.65 6.65
N ASP A 126 -5.67 24.25 5.61
CA ASP A 126 -5.04 25.17 4.65
C ASP A 126 -5.51 24.96 3.21
N ASN A 127 -6.35 23.95 2.96
CA ASN A 127 -6.82 23.52 1.65
C ASN A 127 -5.67 23.05 0.74
N LEU A 128 -4.51 22.69 1.31
CA LEU A 128 -3.36 22.13 0.59
C LEU A 128 -3.32 20.62 0.78
N ILE A 129 -3.61 19.89 -0.28
CA ILE A 129 -3.77 18.43 -0.24
C ILE A 129 -2.55 17.75 -0.87
N PRO A 130 -1.64 17.14 -0.08
CA PRO A 130 -0.60 16.28 -0.62
C PRO A 130 -1.24 15.08 -1.33
N CYS A 131 -0.97 14.95 -2.63
CA CYS A 131 -1.60 13.95 -3.48
C CYS A 131 -0.55 13.06 -4.17
N PHE A 132 -0.73 11.75 -4.04
CA PHE A 132 0.22 10.76 -4.53
C PHE A 132 -0.47 9.63 -5.27
N GLY A 133 0.23 9.06 -6.25
CA GLY A 133 -0.13 7.81 -6.91
C GLY A 133 0.86 6.69 -6.60
N PHE A 134 0.41 5.45 -6.67
CA PHE A 134 1.25 4.26 -6.47
C PHE A 134 0.77 3.07 -7.33
N GLY A 135 1.62 2.08 -7.57
CA GLY A 135 1.26 0.86 -8.29
C GLY A 135 1.33 0.93 -9.82
N ASP A 136 1.70 2.08 -10.38
CA ASP A 136 2.00 2.21 -11.80
C ASP A 136 3.38 1.61 -12.14
N ALA A 137 3.73 1.50 -13.42
CA ALA A 137 5.01 0.94 -13.86
C ALA A 137 6.25 1.73 -13.38
N SER A 138 6.10 2.96 -12.87
CA SER A 138 7.22 3.73 -12.32
C SER A 138 7.46 3.40 -10.84
N THR A 139 6.41 3.03 -10.12
CA THR A 139 6.41 2.88 -8.66
C THR A 139 6.34 1.43 -8.19
N HIS A 140 5.66 0.55 -8.93
CA HIS A 140 5.36 -0.83 -8.52
C HIS A 140 4.84 -0.87 -7.06
N ASP A 141 5.30 -1.82 -6.25
CA ASP A 141 5.00 -1.94 -4.81
C ASP A 141 6.07 -1.29 -3.90
N GLN A 142 6.92 -0.41 -4.45
CA GLN A 142 8.10 0.11 -3.76
C GLN A 142 8.02 1.61 -3.46
N ASP A 143 7.41 2.38 -4.34
CA ASP A 143 7.42 3.84 -4.28
C ASP A 143 6.03 4.48 -4.46
N VAL A 144 5.98 5.80 -4.28
CA VAL A 144 4.85 6.64 -4.67
C VAL A 144 5.38 7.77 -5.55
N PHE A 145 4.54 8.30 -6.44
CA PHE A 145 4.84 9.53 -7.17
C PHE A 145 3.92 10.66 -6.71
N SER A 146 4.42 11.90 -6.68
CA SER A 146 3.60 13.08 -6.41
C SER A 146 2.81 13.49 -7.65
N PHE A 147 1.61 14.05 -7.44
CA PHE A 147 0.81 14.61 -8.53
C PHE A 147 1.45 15.85 -9.17
N HIS A 148 2.41 16.51 -8.52
CA HIS A 148 3.16 17.65 -9.04
C HIS A 148 4.66 17.33 -9.18
N GLN A 149 5.33 17.98 -10.13
CA GLN A 149 6.76 17.74 -10.42
C GLN A 149 7.68 18.09 -9.26
N ASP A 150 7.40 19.18 -8.56
CA ASP A 150 8.21 19.68 -7.45
C ASP A 150 7.66 19.27 -6.07
N ALA A 151 6.83 18.22 -6.04
CA ALA A 151 6.12 17.75 -4.86
C ALA A 151 5.21 18.80 -4.19
N GLU A 152 4.78 19.82 -4.96
CA GLU A 152 3.77 20.78 -4.52
C GLU A 152 2.43 20.08 -4.20
N PHE A 153 1.73 20.61 -3.20
CA PHE A 153 0.41 20.12 -2.80
C PHE A 153 -0.68 20.72 -3.70
N CYS A 154 -1.75 19.96 -3.91
CA CYS A 154 -2.90 20.45 -4.68
C CYS A 154 -3.69 21.47 -3.86
N ASN A 155 -4.09 22.59 -4.46
CA ASN A 155 -4.99 23.56 -3.85
C ASN A 155 -6.45 23.09 -3.97
N GLY A 156 -6.90 22.35 -2.97
CA GLY A 156 -8.23 21.80 -2.86
C GLY A 156 -8.51 20.62 -3.80
N PHE A 157 -9.64 19.95 -3.56
CA PHE A 157 -10.03 18.73 -4.27
C PHE A 157 -10.37 18.95 -5.75
N ASP A 158 -10.73 20.17 -6.15
CA ASP A 158 -10.89 20.51 -7.56
C ASP A 158 -9.57 20.35 -8.33
N GLU A 159 -8.44 20.75 -7.72
CA GLU A 159 -7.13 20.53 -8.31
C GLU A 159 -6.72 19.07 -8.27
N VAL A 160 -7.03 18.33 -7.19
CA VAL A 160 -6.80 16.88 -7.10
C VAL A 160 -7.48 16.15 -8.27
N LEU A 161 -8.76 16.44 -8.51
CA LEU A 161 -9.53 15.82 -9.60
C LEU A 161 -8.96 16.19 -10.97
N ARG A 162 -8.60 17.46 -11.17
CA ARG A 162 -7.98 17.94 -12.41
C ARG A 162 -6.64 17.24 -12.69
N ARG A 163 -5.77 17.12 -11.68
CA ARG A 163 -4.46 16.45 -11.79
C ARG A 163 -4.62 14.95 -12.01
N TYR A 164 -5.53 14.30 -11.28
CA TYR A 164 -5.88 12.89 -11.49
C TYR A 164 -6.22 12.62 -12.96
N ARG A 165 -7.15 13.39 -13.56
CA ARG A 165 -7.56 13.24 -14.96
C ARG A 165 -6.41 13.44 -15.95
N GLN A 166 -5.47 14.34 -15.65
CA GLN A 166 -4.29 14.59 -16.49
C GLN A 166 -3.26 13.45 -16.40
N ILE A 167 -3.04 12.92 -15.20
CA ILE A 167 -2.01 11.91 -14.97
C ILE A 167 -2.47 10.56 -15.52
N VAL A 168 -3.70 10.15 -15.19
CA VAL A 168 -4.19 8.79 -15.47
C VAL A 168 -4.18 8.44 -16.95
N THR A 169 -4.32 9.42 -17.85
CA THR A 169 -4.26 9.22 -19.31
C THR A 169 -2.87 8.89 -19.83
N HIS A 170 -1.83 9.11 -19.03
CA HIS A 170 -0.44 8.86 -19.40
C HIS A 170 0.17 7.68 -18.66
N LEU A 171 -0.48 7.18 -17.59
CA LEU A 171 0.06 6.10 -16.77
C LEU A 171 0.05 4.75 -17.48
N ARG A 172 1.00 3.91 -17.10
CA ARG A 172 0.99 2.47 -17.36
C ARG A 172 0.67 1.76 -16.06
N LEU A 173 -0.55 1.24 -15.94
CA LEU A 173 -0.97 0.51 -14.74
C LEU A 173 -0.14 -0.77 -14.60
N ALA A 174 0.33 -1.08 -13.39
CA ALA A 174 1.22 -2.21 -13.13
C ALA A 174 0.92 -2.91 -11.79
N GLY A 175 1.92 -3.18 -10.98
CA GLY A 175 1.83 -3.86 -9.69
C GLY A 175 3.22 -4.34 -9.27
N PRO A 176 3.35 -5.16 -8.22
CA PRO A 176 2.31 -5.62 -7.30
C PRO A 176 1.65 -4.47 -6.51
N THR A 177 0.62 -4.79 -5.74
CA THR A 177 -0.15 -3.84 -4.92
C THR A 177 0.27 -3.94 -3.46
N SER A 178 0.79 -2.86 -2.89
CA SER A 178 1.06 -2.69 -1.45
C SER A 178 0.73 -1.26 -1.03
N PHE A 179 0.12 -1.09 0.15
CA PHE A 179 -0.13 0.26 0.69
C PHE A 179 1.02 0.77 1.56
N ALA A 180 2.06 -0.04 1.78
CA ALA A 180 3.21 0.38 2.57
C ALA A 180 3.85 1.68 2.06
N PRO A 181 4.12 1.86 0.74
CA PRO A 181 4.76 3.09 0.26
C PRO A 181 3.94 4.35 0.53
N ILE A 182 2.61 4.30 0.39
CA ILE A 182 1.74 5.46 0.62
C ILE A 182 1.55 5.76 2.11
N ILE A 183 1.46 4.72 2.94
CA ILE A 183 1.41 4.91 4.40
C ILE A 183 2.73 5.49 4.91
N GLU A 184 3.88 5.00 4.43
CA GLU A 184 5.20 5.54 4.76
C GLU A 184 5.39 6.99 4.31
N MET A 185 4.81 7.36 3.16
CA MET A 185 4.78 8.75 2.73
C MET A 185 3.98 9.62 3.70
N ALA A 186 2.78 9.18 4.10
CA ALA A 186 1.98 9.90 5.08
C ALA A 186 2.69 10.04 6.43
N MET A 187 3.36 8.99 6.90
CA MET A 187 4.20 9.06 8.11
C MET A 187 5.30 10.12 7.98
N THR A 188 5.91 10.24 6.81
CA THR A 188 6.93 11.28 6.53
C THR A 188 6.34 12.68 6.64
N ILE A 189 5.14 12.92 6.07
CA ILE A 189 4.45 14.22 6.11
C ILE A 189 4.08 14.59 7.57
N VAL A 190 3.55 13.63 8.33
CA VAL A 190 3.22 13.84 9.76
C VAL A 190 4.45 14.24 10.57
N GLU A 191 5.60 13.61 10.33
CA GLU A 191 6.84 14.00 11.01
C GLU A 191 7.34 15.39 10.59
N GLN A 192 7.27 15.70 9.29
CA GLN A 192 7.67 17.00 8.74
C GLN A 192 6.82 18.15 9.29
N SER A 193 5.50 17.94 9.44
CA SER A 193 4.57 18.91 10.05
C SER A 193 4.79 19.12 11.55
N GLY A 194 5.67 18.33 12.21
CA GLY A 194 5.90 18.44 13.65
C GLY A 194 4.93 17.59 14.49
N GLY A 195 4.33 16.55 13.90
CA GLY A 195 3.34 15.72 14.58
C GLY A 195 1.94 16.34 14.60
N GLN A 196 1.58 17.12 13.58
CA GLN A 196 0.19 17.54 13.42
C GLN A 196 -0.68 16.35 13.01
N TYR A 197 -1.96 16.39 13.38
CA TYR A 197 -2.90 15.33 13.05
C TYR A 197 -3.19 15.32 11.54
N HIS A 198 -3.07 14.14 10.94
CA HIS A 198 -3.38 13.92 9.53
C HIS A 198 -4.35 12.76 9.33
N VAL A 199 -5.15 12.85 8.28
CA VAL A 199 -5.97 11.75 7.78
C VAL A 199 -5.49 11.40 6.37
N LEU A 200 -4.93 10.20 6.21
CA LEU A 200 -4.60 9.63 4.92
C LEU A 200 -5.84 8.95 4.33
N VAL A 201 -6.29 9.41 3.17
CA VAL A 201 -7.36 8.77 2.39
C VAL A 201 -6.74 8.02 1.23
N ILE A 202 -6.80 6.69 1.27
CA ILE A 202 -6.36 5.81 0.19
C ILE A 202 -7.60 5.41 -0.62
N ILE A 203 -7.61 5.67 -1.92
CA ILE A 203 -8.66 5.20 -2.84
C ILE A 203 -8.06 4.03 -3.64
N ALA A 204 -8.65 2.85 -3.52
CA ALA A 204 -8.10 1.62 -4.10
C ALA A 204 -9.18 0.58 -4.42
N ASP A 205 -8.83 -0.41 -5.26
CA ASP A 205 -9.73 -1.50 -5.65
C ASP A 205 -9.66 -2.75 -4.75
N GLY A 206 -8.86 -2.67 -3.69
CA GLY A 206 -8.74 -3.69 -2.65
C GLY A 206 -7.87 -4.89 -3.01
N GLN A 207 -7.25 -4.92 -4.19
CA GLN A 207 -6.47 -6.07 -4.65
C GLN A 207 -5.01 -6.03 -4.16
N VAL A 208 -4.79 -6.03 -2.84
CA VAL A 208 -3.43 -6.23 -2.30
C VAL A 208 -2.91 -7.58 -2.77
N THR A 209 -1.70 -7.61 -3.36
CA THR A 209 -1.20 -8.80 -4.03
C THR A 209 -1.03 -9.94 -3.03
N ARG A 210 -1.73 -11.04 -3.26
CA ARG A 210 -1.56 -12.31 -2.54
C ARG A 210 -0.56 -13.19 -3.27
N SER A 211 0.23 -13.97 -2.53
CA SER A 211 1.08 -14.98 -3.18
C SER A 211 0.19 -16.16 -3.60
N VAL A 212 0.42 -16.71 -4.79
CA VAL A 212 -0.22 -17.97 -5.21
C VAL A 212 0.34 -19.18 -4.45
N ASP A 213 1.51 -19.02 -3.81
CA ASP A 213 2.20 -20.07 -3.06
C ASP A 213 2.01 -19.97 -1.53
N THR A 214 1.24 -18.98 -1.04
CA THR A 214 0.93 -18.91 0.39
C THR A 214 -0.09 -19.99 0.75
N GLU A 215 0.34 -20.98 1.53
CA GLU A 215 -0.55 -21.89 2.24
C GLU A 215 -1.61 -21.08 3.02
N GLY A 216 -2.83 -21.61 3.13
CA GLY A 216 -3.95 -20.91 3.73
C GLY A 216 -3.61 -20.35 5.11
N GLY A 217 -3.63 -19.01 5.24
CA GLY A 217 -3.39 -18.28 6.49
C GLY A 217 -2.06 -17.52 6.58
N LEU A 218 -1.16 -17.65 5.59
CA LEU A 218 0.07 -16.84 5.54
C LEU A 218 -0.13 -15.59 4.68
N LEU A 219 0.31 -14.43 5.20
CA LEU A 219 0.31 -13.16 4.47
C LEU A 219 1.37 -13.15 3.36
N SER A 220 1.06 -12.53 2.23
CA SER A 220 2.06 -12.25 1.20
C SER A 220 3.11 -11.23 1.68
N PRO A 221 4.25 -11.08 0.98
CA PRO A 221 5.20 -10.01 1.28
C PRO A 221 4.59 -8.61 1.22
N GLN A 222 3.61 -8.37 0.34
CA GLN A 222 2.92 -7.09 0.20
C GLN A 222 1.90 -6.86 1.32
N GLU A 223 1.15 -7.89 1.72
CA GLU A 223 0.24 -7.84 2.86
C GLU A 223 1.02 -7.62 4.15
N GLN A 224 2.12 -8.35 4.36
CA GLN A 224 2.97 -8.21 5.54
C GLN A 224 3.58 -6.80 5.65
N ARG A 225 4.10 -6.25 4.54
CA ARG A 225 4.60 -4.87 4.52
C ARG A 225 3.50 -3.85 4.80
N THR A 226 2.31 -4.06 4.25
CA THR A 226 1.15 -3.19 4.51
C THR A 226 0.76 -3.20 5.98
N VAL A 227 0.60 -4.38 6.58
CA VAL A 227 0.30 -4.52 8.02
C VAL A 227 1.38 -3.87 8.88
N GLN A 228 2.66 -4.07 8.55
CA GLN A 228 3.76 -3.45 9.28
C GLN A 228 3.71 -1.92 9.18
N ALA A 229 3.41 -1.36 8.01
CA ALA A 229 3.26 0.08 7.82
C ALA A 229 2.09 0.64 8.64
N ILE A 230 0.94 -0.06 8.70
CA ILE A 230 -0.21 0.33 9.54
C ILE A 230 0.18 0.34 11.03
N VAL A 231 0.90 -0.70 11.50
CA VAL A 231 1.38 -0.79 12.88
C VAL A 231 2.34 0.35 13.21
N GLU A 232 3.30 0.67 12.34
CA GLU A 232 4.20 1.80 12.57
C GLU A 232 3.48 3.15 12.52
N ALA A 233 2.50 3.31 11.63
CA ALA A 233 1.67 4.50 11.53
C ALA A 233 0.84 4.75 12.81
N SER A 234 0.42 3.69 13.53
CA SER A 234 -0.31 3.82 14.80
C SER A 234 0.52 4.46 15.93
N LYS A 235 1.82 4.67 15.71
CA LYS A 235 2.73 5.37 16.64
C LYS A 235 2.86 6.86 16.33
N LEU A 236 2.04 7.38 15.42
CA LEU A 236 1.97 8.77 14.99
C LEU A 236 0.52 9.27 15.08
N PRO A 237 0.29 10.60 15.09
CA PRO A 237 -1.05 11.17 15.00
C PRO A 237 -1.61 11.07 13.57
N LEU A 238 -1.77 9.84 13.07
CA LEU A 238 -2.17 9.53 11.71
C LEU A 238 -3.33 8.53 11.71
N SER A 239 -4.45 8.95 11.13
CA SER A 239 -5.58 8.09 10.77
C SER A 239 -5.55 7.71 9.30
N ILE A 240 -5.99 6.50 8.97
CA ILE A 240 -6.02 5.98 7.61
C ILE A 240 -7.46 5.59 7.27
N ILE A 241 -8.00 6.13 6.18
CA ILE A 241 -9.27 5.74 5.60
C ILE A 241 -9.00 5.08 4.25
N LEU A 242 -9.38 3.82 4.10
CA LEU A 242 -9.35 3.12 2.82
C LEU A 242 -10.74 3.15 2.18
N VAL A 243 -10.86 3.86 1.07
CA VAL A 243 -12.06 3.96 0.25
C VAL A 243 -11.99 2.92 -0.87
N GLY A 244 -12.73 1.83 -0.68
CA GLY A 244 -12.81 0.71 -1.62
C GLY A 244 -13.73 0.98 -2.79
N VAL A 245 -13.17 1.10 -3.99
CA VAL A 245 -13.90 1.24 -5.26
C VAL A 245 -13.83 -0.04 -6.10
N GLY A 246 -14.89 -0.37 -6.81
CA GLY A 246 -14.93 -1.56 -7.65
C GLY A 246 -15.52 -2.80 -6.96
N ASP A 247 -15.27 -3.95 -7.56
CA ASP A 247 -15.94 -5.22 -7.23
C ASP A 247 -15.37 -5.90 -5.97
N GLY A 248 -14.18 -5.51 -5.50
CA GLY A 248 -13.44 -6.26 -4.48
C GLY A 248 -12.82 -7.56 -5.03
N PRO A 249 -12.63 -8.62 -4.20
CA PRO A 249 -13.17 -8.81 -2.86
C PRO A 249 -12.54 -7.91 -1.78
N TRP A 250 -13.25 -7.74 -0.66
CA TRP A 250 -12.90 -6.79 0.42
C TRP A 250 -12.46 -7.46 1.72
N ASP A 251 -12.26 -8.78 1.73
CA ASP A 251 -12.02 -9.54 2.97
C ASP A 251 -10.74 -9.13 3.68
N THR A 252 -9.61 -8.98 2.96
CA THR A 252 -8.36 -8.48 3.55
C THR A 252 -8.55 -7.07 4.14
N MET A 253 -9.35 -6.22 3.49
CA MET A 253 -9.53 -4.84 3.93
C MET A 253 -10.33 -4.78 5.24
N LYS A 254 -11.34 -5.64 5.39
CA LYS A 254 -12.07 -5.85 6.65
C LYS A 254 -11.20 -6.45 7.75
N GLU A 255 -10.24 -7.31 7.38
CA GLU A 255 -9.27 -7.85 8.33
C GLU A 255 -8.33 -6.76 8.86
N PHE A 256 -7.88 -5.84 8.01
CA PHE A 256 -7.03 -4.72 8.43
C PHE A 256 -7.77 -3.69 9.32
N ASP A 257 -9.06 -3.51 9.11
CA ASP A 257 -9.97 -2.68 9.91
C ASP A 257 -9.99 -3.14 11.39
N ASP A 258 -10.26 -4.43 11.60
CA ASP A 258 -10.61 -4.96 12.92
C ASP A 258 -9.49 -5.75 13.61
N ASN A 259 -8.57 -6.34 12.86
CA ASN A 259 -7.75 -7.47 13.33
C ASN A 259 -6.25 -7.25 13.12
N ILE A 260 -5.74 -6.08 13.52
CA ILE A 260 -4.29 -5.83 13.64
C ILE A 260 -3.91 -5.68 15.12
N PRO A 261 -3.53 -6.75 15.85
CA PRO A 261 -3.35 -6.69 17.30
C PRO A 261 -2.16 -5.85 17.78
N ALA A 262 -1.17 -5.61 16.91
CA ALA A 262 0.08 -4.95 17.26
C ALA A 262 0.04 -3.42 17.21
N ARG A 263 -1.08 -2.81 16.78
CA ARG A 263 -1.25 -1.35 16.72
C ARG A 263 -1.44 -0.72 18.11
N GLU A 264 -0.99 0.52 18.29
CA GLU A 264 -1.16 1.24 19.56
C GLU A 264 -2.60 1.70 19.79
N PHE A 265 -3.26 2.11 18.71
CA PHE A 265 -4.69 2.35 18.62
C PHE A 265 -5.19 1.94 17.23
N ASP A 266 -6.50 1.70 17.14
CA ASP A 266 -7.19 1.49 15.87
C ASP A 266 -7.09 2.72 14.99
N ASN A 267 -6.23 2.68 13.96
CA ASN A 267 -5.92 3.83 13.11
C ASN A 267 -6.31 3.61 11.65
N PHE A 268 -7.13 2.59 11.36
CA PHE A 268 -7.46 2.19 9.99
C PHE A 268 -8.94 1.92 9.87
N GLN A 269 -9.63 2.68 9.01
CA GLN A 269 -11.04 2.52 8.67
C GLN A 269 -11.19 2.05 7.22
N PHE A 270 -11.91 0.96 6.97
CA PHE A 270 -12.33 0.55 5.63
C PHE A 270 -13.75 1.04 5.28
N VAL A 271 -13.94 1.61 4.08
CA VAL A 271 -15.24 2.04 3.56
C VAL A 271 -15.48 1.43 2.18
N ASN A 272 -16.50 0.59 2.04
CA ASN A 272 -16.91 0.05 0.75
C ASN A 272 -17.75 1.09 -0.02
N PHE A 273 -17.08 1.95 -0.78
CA PHE A 273 -17.71 3.01 -1.56
C PHE A 273 -18.70 2.46 -2.58
N THR A 274 -18.32 1.41 -3.29
CA THR A 274 -19.16 0.80 -4.33
C THR A 274 -20.45 0.23 -3.77
N ASP A 275 -20.42 -0.43 -2.62
CA ASP A 275 -21.63 -0.92 -1.94
C ASP A 275 -22.58 0.23 -1.61
N ILE A 276 -22.09 1.29 -0.96
CA ILE A 276 -22.90 2.47 -0.59
C ILE A 276 -23.51 3.12 -1.85
N MET A 277 -22.71 3.33 -2.89
CA MET A 277 -23.17 3.98 -4.12
C MET A 277 -24.14 3.13 -4.94
N SER A 278 -24.14 1.80 -4.74
CA SER A 278 -25.07 0.87 -5.41
C SER A 278 -26.49 0.88 -4.81
N LYS A 279 -26.67 1.38 -3.57
CA LYS A 279 -27.96 1.38 -2.88
C LYS A 279 -29.03 2.14 -3.66
N ASN A 280 -30.30 1.77 -3.51
CA ASN A 280 -31.41 2.47 -4.17
C ASN A 280 -31.86 3.69 -3.35
N TYR A 281 -30.94 4.63 -3.14
CA TYR A 281 -31.17 5.92 -2.47
C TYR A 281 -30.91 7.08 -3.43
N ASP A 282 -31.41 8.26 -3.06
CA ASP A 282 -31.03 9.51 -3.73
C ASP A 282 -29.53 9.81 -3.56
N ALA A 283 -28.96 10.61 -4.47
CA ALA A 283 -27.53 10.92 -4.49
C ALA A 283 -27.04 11.56 -3.18
N SER A 284 -27.78 12.57 -2.68
CA SER A 284 -27.43 13.25 -1.42
C SER A 284 -27.35 12.29 -0.23
N ARG A 285 -28.26 11.33 -0.13
CA ARG A 285 -28.26 10.34 0.94
C ARG A 285 -27.08 9.38 0.83
N LYS A 286 -26.71 8.94 -0.37
CA LYS A 286 -25.51 8.10 -0.58
C LYS A 286 -24.23 8.82 -0.19
N GLU A 287 -24.11 10.08 -0.58
CA GLU A 287 -22.96 10.92 -0.22
C GLU A 287 -22.85 11.12 1.29
N THR A 288 -23.98 11.38 1.94
CA THR A 288 -24.07 11.50 3.41
C THR A 288 -23.68 10.21 4.10
N GLU A 289 -24.16 9.07 3.59
CA GLU A 289 -23.85 7.74 4.14
C GLU A 289 -22.36 7.39 3.97
N PHE A 290 -21.78 7.69 2.80
CA PHE A 290 -20.35 7.52 2.58
C PHE A 290 -19.50 8.40 3.49
N ALA A 291 -19.84 9.68 3.64
CA ALA A 291 -19.12 10.58 4.51
C ALA A 291 -19.21 10.15 5.99
N LEU A 292 -20.38 9.70 6.43
CA LEU A 292 -20.56 9.15 7.77
C LEU A 292 -19.71 7.90 7.99
N ALA A 293 -19.68 6.99 7.02
CA ALA A 293 -18.85 5.79 7.10
C ALA A 293 -17.34 6.12 7.15
N ALA A 294 -16.88 7.07 6.32
CA ALA A 294 -15.49 7.50 6.31
C ALA A 294 -15.03 8.18 7.61
N LEU A 295 -15.93 8.92 8.26
CA LEU A 295 -15.61 9.64 9.48
C LEU A 295 -15.92 8.88 10.78
N MET A 296 -16.47 7.67 10.69
CA MET A 296 -17.04 6.94 11.83
C MET A 296 -16.06 6.82 13.01
N GLU A 297 -14.79 6.56 12.72
CA GLU A 297 -13.77 6.35 13.74
C GLU A 297 -12.92 7.58 14.07
N ILE A 298 -12.89 8.58 13.18
CA ILE A 298 -12.00 9.74 13.27
C ILE A 298 -12.07 10.47 14.64
N PRO A 299 -13.25 10.71 15.25
CA PRO A 299 -13.30 11.33 16.58
C PRO A 299 -12.59 10.51 17.66
N SER A 300 -12.76 9.19 17.65
CA SER A 300 -12.14 8.28 18.62
C SER A 300 -10.64 8.14 18.37
N GLN A 301 -10.25 8.06 17.09
CA GLN A 301 -8.86 8.00 16.65
C GLN A 301 -8.09 9.26 17.06
N TYR A 302 -8.62 10.44 16.75
CA TYR A 302 -8.04 11.72 17.17
C TYR A 302 -7.84 11.79 18.69
N LYS A 303 -8.88 11.42 19.45
CA LYS A 303 -8.79 11.37 20.92
C LYS A 303 -7.70 10.39 21.41
N ALA A 304 -7.55 9.24 20.76
CA ALA A 304 -6.49 8.30 21.08
C ALA A 304 -5.10 8.92 20.87
N THR A 305 -4.90 9.72 19.82
CA THR A 305 -3.61 10.40 19.57
C THR A 305 -3.25 11.38 20.70
N ILE A 306 -4.24 12.05 21.29
CA ILE A 306 -4.04 12.94 22.45
C ILE A 306 -3.72 12.10 23.70
N GLU A 307 -4.54 11.09 24.00
CA GLU A 307 -4.38 10.27 25.21
C GLU A 307 -3.07 9.46 25.21
N LEU A 308 -2.56 9.09 24.03
CA LEU A 308 -1.28 8.41 23.84
C LEU A 308 -0.08 9.37 23.73
N ASN A 309 -0.30 10.68 23.87
CA ASN A 309 0.72 11.73 23.72
C ASN A 309 1.47 11.69 22.38
N LEU A 310 0.76 11.38 21.30
CA LEU A 310 1.32 11.35 19.93
C LEU A 310 1.20 12.72 19.25
N LEU A 311 0.12 13.46 19.53
CA LEU A 311 -0.15 14.75 18.90
C LEU A 311 0.91 15.80 19.29
N GLY A 312 1.43 16.54 18.30
CA GLY A 312 2.42 17.60 18.47
C GLY A 312 3.84 17.12 18.79
N HIS A 313 4.12 15.82 18.67
CA HIS A 313 5.42 15.23 18.97
C HIS A 313 6.04 14.56 17.74
N ARG A 314 7.33 14.81 17.51
CA ARG A 314 8.12 14.08 16.52
C ARG A 314 8.70 12.82 17.14
N LYS A 315 8.56 11.68 16.48
CA LYS A 315 9.16 10.40 16.91
C LYS A 315 10.63 10.36 16.52
N GLY A 316 10.99 11.00 15.40
CA GLY A 316 12.37 11.23 14.96
C GLY A 316 13.10 9.99 14.42
N ASN A 317 12.43 8.83 14.37
CA ASN A 317 12.97 7.56 13.86
C ASN A 317 12.23 7.01 12.64
N VAL A 318 11.26 7.76 12.10
CA VAL A 318 10.59 7.41 10.85
C VAL A 318 11.56 7.64 9.70
N ARG A 319 11.77 6.61 8.88
CA ARG A 319 12.60 6.72 7.67
C ARG A 319 11.89 7.63 6.68
N ALA A 320 12.49 8.78 6.37
CA ALA A 320 11.93 9.73 5.41
C ALA A 320 11.82 9.09 4.02
N ARG A 321 10.62 9.12 3.45
CA ARG A 321 10.33 8.73 2.07
C ARG A 321 10.28 9.98 1.19
N VAL A 322 10.78 9.86 -0.04
CA VAL A 322 10.77 10.94 -1.04
C VAL A 322 9.90 10.47 -2.21
N PRO A 323 8.91 11.26 -2.66
CA PRO A 323 8.08 10.87 -3.80
C PRO A 323 8.90 10.94 -5.09
N LEU A 324 8.58 10.06 -6.04
CA LEU A 324 8.98 10.23 -7.42
C LEU A 324 8.20 11.39 -8.07
N PRO A 325 8.73 12.03 -9.12
CA PRO A 325 7.94 12.94 -9.95
C PRO A 325 6.84 12.18 -10.71
N PRO A 326 5.76 12.86 -11.14
CA PRO A 326 4.68 12.23 -11.89
C PRO A 326 5.23 11.67 -13.22
N PRO A 327 4.95 10.39 -13.54
CA PRO A 327 5.53 9.74 -14.71
C PRO A 327 4.79 10.17 -15.98
N PHE A 328 5.52 10.76 -16.93
CA PHE A 328 5.01 11.05 -18.28
C PHE A 328 5.62 10.06 -19.27
N TYR A 329 4.88 9.00 -19.58
CA TYR A 329 5.28 8.05 -20.61
C TYR A 329 4.98 8.64 -22.00
N SER A 330 5.84 9.53 -22.50
CA SER A 330 5.70 10.01 -23.88
C SER A 330 5.82 8.84 -24.87
N ALA A 331 4.80 8.65 -25.69
CA ALA A 331 4.95 7.94 -26.95
C ALA A 331 5.86 8.78 -27.85
N ALA A 332 7.14 8.40 -27.96
CA ALA A 332 8.16 8.95 -28.85
C ALA A 332 8.25 10.48 -28.92
N ALA A 333 9.13 11.09 -28.12
CA ALA A 333 9.62 12.43 -28.39
C ALA A 333 10.96 12.35 -29.16
N PRO A 334 11.10 12.98 -30.34
CA PRO A 334 12.37 13.05 -31.06
C PRO A 334 13.36 13.96 -30.33
N SER A 335 14.62 13.55 -30.32
CA SER A 335 15.73 14.25 -29.67
C SER A 335 15.91 15.67 -30.24
N SER A 336 15.55 16.70 -29.47
CA SER A 336 16.07 18.05 -29.66
C SER A 336 17.06 18.37 -28.54
N ARG A 337 18.34 18.04 -28.79
CA ARG A 337 19.47 18.50 -28.00
C ARG A 337 19.54 20.03 -28.08
N SER A 338 19.32 20.72 -26.98
CA SER A 338 19.81 22.09 -26.79
C SER A 338 21.04 22.01 -25.89
N SER A 339 22.21 22.07 -26.52
CA SER A 339 23.51 22.10 -25.87
C SER A 339 23.71 23.44 -25.16
N LYS A 340 23.71 23.44 -23.82
CA LYS A 340 24.39 24.47 -23.03
C LYS A 340 25.60 23.86 -22.36
N ALA A 341 26.76 24.25 -22.87
CA ALA A 341 28.07 23.89 -22.41
C ALA A 341 28.37 24.49 -21.03
N TYR A 342 28.99 23.70 -20.16
CA TYR A 342 29.81 24.21 -19.05
C TYR A 342 31.20 23.56 -19.13
N PRO A 343 32.29 24.28 -18.81
CA PRO A 343 33.64 23.86 -19.18
C PRO A 343 34.20 22.83 -18.19
N SER A 344 34.78 21.76 -18.75
CA SER A 344 35.53 20.75 -18.00
C SER A 344 36.86 21.31 -17.52
N THR A 345 37.11 21.27 -16.20
CA THR A 345 38.46 21.38 -15.64
C THR A 345 39.08 20.00 -15.57
N SER A 346 40.19 19.86 -16.30
CA SER A 346 41.01 18.67 -16.44
C SER A 346 41.81 18.40 -15.17
N PHE A 347 41.71 17.19 -14.62
CA PHE A 347 42.74 16.63 -13.75
C PHE A 347 43.05 15.18 -14.20
N LYS A 348 44.25 14.99 -14.75
CA LYS A 348 44.96 13.70 -14.82
C LYS A 348 45.71 13.48 -13.50
N PRO A 349 45.92 12.24 -13.06
CA PRO A 349 47.23 11.59 -13.27
C PRO A 349 47.10 10.08 -13.60
N SER A 350 47.79 9.54 -14.63
CA SER A 350 49.17 9.01 -14.60
C SER A 350 49.34 7.73 -13.75
N VAL A 351 49.56 6.61 -14.44
CA VAL A 351 49.82 5.23 -13.96
C VAL A 351 51.22 5.10 -13.31
N PRO A 352 51.50 4.05 -12.49
CA PRO A 352 52.36 2.96 -13.01
C PRO A 352 51.96 1.53 -12.55
N PRO A 353 52.50 0.46 -13.19
CA PRO A 353 52.02 -0.91 -13.07
C PRO A 353 52.87 -1.76 -12.10
N TYR A 354 52.26 -2.68 -11.34
CA TYR A 354 52.91 -3.96 -11.01
C TYR A 354 51.97 -5.05 -10.47
N GLU A 355 52.35 -6.26 -10.86
CA GLU A 355 52.05 -7.66 -10.50
C GLU A 355 50.93 -8.06 -9.52
N GLY A 356 50.03 -8.89 -10.05
CA GLY A 356 50.16 -10.35 -9.93
C GLY A 356 50.19 -10.92 -8.51
N ASP A 357 49.01 -11.24 -7.98
CA ASP A 357 48.92 -12.30 -6.98
C ASP A 357 47.68 -13.16 -7.17
N SER A 358 47.93 -14.47 -7.29
CA SER A 358 46.94 -15.49 -7.58
C SER A 358 46.26 -15.92 -6.29
N ARG A 359 44.96 -15.66 -6.16
CA ARG A 359 44.11 -16.38 -5.19
C ARG A 359 42.87 -16.94 -5.84
N SER A 360 42.92 -18.26 -5.95
CA SER A 360 41.88 -19.18 -6.38
C SER A 360 40.60 -18.96 -5.58
N LEU A 361 39.52 -18.55 -6.24
CA LEU A 361 38.17 -18.59 -5.69
C LEU A 361 37.47 -19.85 -6.22
N THR A 362 37.05 -20.66 -5.25
CA THR A 362 36.28 -21.89 -5.39
C THR A 362 34.95 -21.66 -6.10
N SER A 363 34.66 -22.56 -7.03
CA SER A 363 33.40 -22.74 -7.76
C SER A 363 32.19 -22.92 -6.84
N ALA A 364 31.14 -22.13 -7.06
CA ALA A 364 29.78 -22.44 -6.59
C ALA A 364 29.02 -23.25 -7.67
N PRO A 365 28.13 -24.19 -7.29
CA PRO A 365 27.48 -25.12 -8.21
C PRO A 365 26.33 -24.46 -9.00
N PRO A 366 25.93 -25.02 -10.15
CA PRO A 366 24.87 -24.45 -10.97
C PRO A 366 23.50 -24.75 -10.34
N ALA A 367 22.70 -23.70 -10.13
CA ALA A 367 21.29 -23.87 -9.83
C ALA A 367 20.56 -24.32 -11.11
N THR A 368 19.97 -25.51 -11.01
CA THR A 368 19.06 -26.11 -11.99
C THR A 368 17.89 -25.17 -12.30
N VAL A 369 17.85 -24.71 -13.53
CA VAL A 369 16.79 -23.87 -14.09
C VAL A 369 15.67 -24.78 -14.59
N SER A 370 14.48 -24.67 -14.02
CA SER A 370 13.26 -25.19 -14.63
C SER A 370 12.63 -24.09 -15.49
N SER A 371 12.69 -24.32 -16.81
CA SER A 371 12.01 -23.72 -17.96
C SER A 371 10.66 -23.04 -17.64
N CYS A 372 10.29 -21.86 -18.18
CA CYS A 372 10.35 -21.50 -19.61
C CYS A 372 10.18 -19.98 -19.90
N ASP A 373 10.60 -19.07 -19.03
CA ASP A 373 10.43 -17.60 -19.26
C ASP A 373 11.74 -16.80 -19.36
N ASN A 374 12.89 -17.47 -19.28
CA ASN A 374 14.18 -16.79 -19.04
C ASN A 374 15.06 -16.58 -20.28
N GLN A 375 14.56 -16.82 -21.49
CA GLN A 375 15.38 -16.74 -22.73
C GLN A 375 15.19 -15.45 -23.53
N VAL A 376 14.13 -14.67 -23.29
CA VAL A 376 13.86 -13.43 -24.05
C VAL A 376 14.46 -12.19 -23.40
N CYS A 377 14.90 -11.25 -24.24
CA CYS A 377 15.53 -10.00 -23.85
C CYS A 377 14.61 -9.19 -22.91
N PRO A 378 15.09 -8.73 -21.74
CA PRO A 378 14.28 -8.01 -20.76
C PRO A 378 13.83 -6.61 -21.22
N ILE A 379 14.33 -6.14 -22.36
CA ILE A 379 14.00 -4.82 -22.92
C ILE A 379 12.85 -4.93 -23.95
N CYS A 380 13.00 -5.82 -24.95
CA CYS A 380 11.98 -5.97 -26.00
C CYS A 380 11.01 -7.13 -25.77
N LEU A 381 11.31 -8.03 -24.82
CA LEU A 381 10.53 -9.23 -24.50
C LEU A 381 10.23 -10.11 -25.72
N SER A 382 10.99 -9.96 -26.80
CA SER A 382 10.72 -10.58 -28.10
C SER A 382 11.92 -11.37 -28.63
N ASN A 383 13.11 -10.78 -28.59
CA ASN A 383 14.33 -11.41 -29.13
C ASN A 383 15.05 -12.23 -28.05
N ASP A 384 15.79 -13.25 -28.44
CA ASP A 384 16.61 -14.05 -27.52
C ASP A 384 17.77 -13.24 -26.92
N LYS A 385 18.23 -13.65 -25.74
CA LYS A 385 19.39 -13.07 -25.04
C LYS A 385 20.71 -13.52 -25.70
N ASP A 386 21.18 -12.78 -26.70
CA ASP A 386 22.44 -13.04 -27.41
C ASP A 386 23.57 -12.03 -27.09
N MET A 387 23.42 -11.21 -26.03
CA MET A 387 24.44 -10.29 -25.54
C MET A 387 24.53 -10.30 -24.01
N ALA A 388 25.74 -10.39 -23.46
CA ALA A 388 26.02 -10.25 -22.03
C ALA A 388 26.86 -9.00 -21.73
N PHE A 389 26.59 -8.35 -20.61
CA PHE A 389 27.39 -7.25 -20.08
C PHE A 389 28.45 -7.73 -19.08
N GLY A 390 29.46 -6.91 -18.81
CA GLY A 390 30.50 -7.22 -17.81
C GLY A 390 29.98 -7.45 -16.38
N CYS A 391 28.74 -7.06 -16.07
CA CYS A 391 28.05 -7.35 -14.81
C CYS A 391 27.32 -8.71 -14.78
N GLY A 392 27.36 -9.49 -15.87
CA GLY A 392 26.71 -10.80 -15.99
C GLY A 392 25.27 -10.79 -16.49
N HIS A 393 24.62 -9.63 -16.56
CA HIS A 393 23.26 -9.49 -17.09
C HIS A 393 23.21 -9.51 -18.62
N GLN A 394 22.09 -9.99 -19.16
CA GLN A 394 21.96 -10.29 -20.60
C GLN A 394 20.77 -9.57 -21.25
N THR A 395 20.93 -9.21 -22.52
CA THR A 395 19.91 -8.65 -23.42
C THR A 395 20.08 -9.23 -24.82
N CYS A 396 19.20 -8.91 -25.77
CA CYS A 396 19.51 -9.11 -27.17
C CYS A 396 20.52 -8.06 -27.67
N CYS A 397 21.22 -8.34 -28.78
CA CYS A 397 22.20 -7.44 -29.38
C CYS A 397 21.56 -6.12 -29.81
N GLU A 398 20.37 -6.18 -30.44
CA GLU A 398 19.65 -5.00 -30.91
C GLU A 398 19.34 -4.02 -29.76
N CYS A 399 18.92 -4.53 -28.61
CA CYS A 399 18.64 -3.68 -27.45
C CYS A 399 19.89 -3.31 -26.65
N GLY A 400 20.92 -4.16 -26.64
CA GLY A 400 22.12 -3.99 -25.80
C GLY A 400 23.23 -3.12 -26.38
N GLU A 401 23.25 -2.92 -27.71
CA GLU A 401 24.34 -2.23 -28.40
C GLU A 401 24.45 -0.74 -28.01
N SER A 402 23.32 -0.07 -27.80
CA SER A 402 23.26 1.38 -27.49
C SER A 402 23.19 1.72 -26.00
N LEU A 403 23.15 0.73 -25.10
CA LEU A 403 22.98 0.98 -23.66
C LEU A 403 24.29 1.40 -22.99
N GLU A 404 24.30 2.52 -22.30
CA GLU A 404 25.45 2.94 -21.48
C GLU A 404 25.41 2.34 -20.06
N LEU A 405 24.22 2.04 -19.54
CA LEU A 405 23.97 1.45 -18.23
C LEU A 405 23.22 0.13 -18.37
N CYS A 406 23.55 -0.84 -17.53
CA CYS A 406 22.84 -2.12 -17.49
C CYS A 406 21.38 -1.90 -17.08
N PRO A 407 20.39 -2.41 -17.84
CA PRO A 407 18.97 -2.20 -17.54
C PRO A 407 18.53 -2.90 -16.24
N ILE A 408 19.31 -3.88 -15.76
CA ILE A 408 18.98 -4.69 -14.59
C ILE A 408 19.68 -4.15 -13.33
N CYS A 409 21.01 -3.97 -13.34
CA CYS A 409 21.75 -3.50 -12.16
C CYS A 409 22.13 -2.02 -12.18
N ARG A 410 21.82 -1.29 -13.26
CA ARG A 410 22.14 0.14 -13.46
C ARG A 410 23.64 0.49 -13.40
N GLY A 411 24.52 -0.51 -13.39
CA GLY A 411 25.97 -0.32 -13.46
C GLY A 411 26.43 0.06 -14.88
N PRO A 412 27.55 0.79 -15.04
CA PRO A 412 28.08 1.19 -16.34
C PRO A 412 28.53 -0.01 -17.18
N ILE A 413 28.15 -0.01 -18.47
CA ILE A 413 28.52 -1.08 -19.41
C ILE A 413 29.88 -0.78 -20.03
N GLY A 414 30.93 -1.29 -19.40
CA GLY A 414 32.30 -1.23 -19.93
C GLY A 414 32.65 -2.36 -20.91
N MET A 415 31.90 -3.46 -20.90
CA MET A 415 32.16 -4.65 -21.71
C MET A 415 30.85 -5.26 -22.22
N ARG A 416 30.82 -5.61 -23.51
CA ARG A 416 29.72 -6.31 -24.18
C ARG A 416 30.29 -7.57 -24.85
N ILE A 417 29.68 -8.71 -24.60
CA ILE A 417 30.07 -10.01 -25.15
C ILE A 417 28.89 -10.54 -25.94
N LYS A 418 29.09 -10.79 -27.24
CA LYS A 418 28.09 -11.47 -28.06
C LYS A 418 28.14 -12.97 -27.78
N LEU A 419 26.98 -13.55 -27.48
CA LEU A 419 26.80 -14.98 -27.24
C LEU A 419 26.36 -15.62 -28.56
N TYR A 420 26.94 -16.78 -28.90
CA TYR A 420 26.67 -17.53 -30.13
C TYR A 420 25.90 -18.81 -29.84
#